data_AF-A0A090X559-F1
#
_entry.id   AF-A0A090X559-F1
#
_cell.length_a   1.000
_cell.length_b   1.000
_cell.length_c   1.000
_cell.angle_alpha   90.00
_cell.angle_beta   90.00
_cell.angle_gamma   90.00
#
_symmetry.space_group_name_H-M   'P 1'
#
loop_
_entity.id
_entity.type
_entity.pdbx_description
1 polymer ?
#
loop_
_entity_poly.entity_id
_entity_poly.type
_entity_poly.pdbx_seq_one_letter_code
_entity_poly.pdbx_strand_id
1 'polypeptide(L)'
;MKNLFFVVLLTTLLCTNFSFAQYEIPKTPDFQTSVYDYYNLLSASQKSNLEQKLIKYSDTTSTQIVVAIIASTEGENINYLGAKWGQAWGNWTSERR
;
A
#
# COMPACT_ATOMS: atom_id res chain seq x y z
N MET A 1 21.36 -36.35 -25.31
CA MET A 1 19.91 -36.03 -25.34
C MET A 1 19.31 -35.77 -23.95
N LYS A 2 19.56 -36.63 -22.95
CA LYS A 2 19.09 -36.43 -21.55
C LYS A 2 19.44 -35.06 -20.95
N ASN A 3 20.67 -34.59 -21.15
CA ASN A 3 21.14 -33.31 -20.59
C ASN A 3 20.49 -32.11 -21.28
N LEU A 4 20.17 -32.22 -22.57
CA LEU A 4 19.47 -31.17 -23.32
C LEU A 4 18.02 -31.04 -22.83
N PHE A 5 17.36 -32.16 -22.56
CA PHE A 5 16.02 -32.16 -21.96
C PHE A 5 16.01 -31.51 -20.58
N PHE A 6 17.01 -31.81 -19.75
CA PHE A 6 17.14 -31.22 -18.42
C PHE A 6 17.38 -29.71 -18.46
N VAL A 7 18.22 -29.24 -19.39
CA VAL A 7 18.47 -27.81 -19.61
C VAL A 7 17.19 -27.11 -20.09
N VAL A 8 16.49 -27.67 -21.08
CA VAL A 8 15.23 -27.09 -21.58
C VAL A 8 14.17 -27.03 -20.49
N LEU A 9 14.03 -28.08 -19.67
CA LEU A 9 13.09 -28.11 -18.54
C LEU A 9 13.42 -27.07 -17.47
N LEU A 10 14.70 -26.90 -17.15
CA LEU A 10 15.14 -25.91 -16.17
C LEU A 10 14.92 -24.48 -16.69
N THR A 11 15.16 -24.23 -17.98
CA THR A 11 14.91 -22.93 -18.59
C THR A 11 13.42 -22.60 -18.63
N THR A 12 12.54 -23.54 -19.01
CA THR A 12 11.09 -23.28 -19.02
C THR A 12 10.52 -23.05 -17.62
N LEU A 13 11.01 -23.77 -16.59
CA LEU A 13 10.58 -23.56 -15.21
C LEU A 13 11.00 -22.18 -14.66
N LEU A 14 12.17 -21.67 -15.05
CA LEU A 14 12.64 -20.35 -14.62
C LEU A 14 11.90 -19.22 -15.32
N CYS A 15 11.48 -19.40 -16.58
CA CYS A 15 10.76 -18.39 -17.35
C CYS A 15 9.31 -18.15 -16.88
N THR A 16 8.68 -19.08 -16.15
CA THR A 16 7.27 -18.94 -15.71
C THR A 16 7.08 -18.12 -14.43
N ASN A 17 8.14 -17.58 -13.81
CA ASN A 17 8.06 -16.86 -12.53
C ASN A 17 7.85 -15.34 -12.66
N PHE A 18 7.61 -14.80 -13.86
CA PHE A 18 7.27 -13.39 -14.04
C PHE A 18 5.78 -13.13 -13.75
N SER A 19 5.40 -13.16 -12.46
CA SER A 19 4.07 -12.76 -12.01
C SER A 19 4.07 -11.31 -11.52
N PHE A 20 3.28 -10.44 -12.16
CA PHE A 20 3.07 -9.04 -11.78
C PHE A 20 1.86 -8.88 -10.83
N ALA A 21 1.78 -9.69 -9.78
CA ALA A 21 0.65 -9.67 -8.84
C ALA A 21 0.90 -8.78 -7.61
N GLN A 22 1.99 -8.00 -7.58
CA GLN A 22 2.25 -7.13 -6.44
C GLN A 22 1.34 -5.90 -6.49
N TYR A 23 0.81 -5.47 -5.35
CA TYR A 23 0.04 -4.24 -5.27
C TYR A 23 0.97 -3.03 -5.49
N GLU A 24 0.61 -2.15 -6.41
CA GLU A 24 1.36 -0.91 -6.66
C GLU A 24 0.98 0.15 -5.63
N ILE A 25 1.87 0.37 -4.65
CA ILE A 25 1.66 1.38 -3.62
C ILE A 25 1.79 2.78 -4.26
N PRO A 26 0.77 3.64 -4.15
CA PRO A 26 0.81 4.98 -4.71
C PRO A 26 1.90 5.83 -4.04
N LYS A 27 2.43 6.79 -4.80
CA LYS A 27 3.37 7.78 -4.29
C LYS A 27 2.78 8.52 -3.10
N THR A 28 3.65 8.91 -2.16
CA THR A 28 3.23 9.76 -1.04
C THR A 28 2.67 11.06 -1.60
N PRO A 29 1.44 11.44 -1.22
CA PRO A 29 0.82 12.67 -1.71
C PRO A 29 1.46 13.90 -1.07
N ASP A 30 1.54 14.98 -1.84
CA ASP A 30 2.10 16.26 -1.37
C ASP A 30 1.27 16.88 -0.25
N PHE A 31 -0.06 16.74 -0.35
CA PHE A 31 -0.99 17.17 0.68
C PHE A 31 -1.48 15.97 1.49
N GLN A 32 -1.19 16.04 2.78
CA GLN A 32 -1.32 14.95 3.70
C GLN A 32 -2.70 14.96 4.38
N THR A 33 -3.66 14.25 3.78
CA THR A 33 -4.99 14.00 4.36
C THR A 33 -4.98 12.67 5.10
N SER A 34 -5.39 12.61 6.36
CA SER A 34 -5.35 11.36 7.15
C SER A 34 -6.19 10.21 6.57
N VAL A 35 -6.98 10.45 5.52
CA VAL A 35 -7.82 9.45 4.85
C VAL A 35 -7.58 9.46 3.33
N TYR A 36 -7.32 8.29 2.76
CA TYR A 36 -7.13 8.05 1.33
C TYR A 36 -8.10 6.98 0.85
N ASP A 37 -9.19 7.40 0.23
CA ASP A 37 -10.20 6.49 -0.30
C ASP A 37 -10.04 6.31 -1.80
N TYR A 38 -9.31 5.26 -2.21
CA TYR A 38 -9.09 4.92 -3.62
C TYR A 38 -10.23 4.11 -4.22
N TYR A 39 -11.18 3.64 -3.41
CA TYR A 39 -12.36 2.89 -3.85
C TYR A 39 -13.62 3.76 -3.95
N ASN A 40 -13.59 4.98 -3.41
CA ASN A 40 -14.74 5.87 -3.24
C ASN A 40 -15.86 5.20 -2.42
N LEU A 41 -15.50 4.55 -1.33
CA LEU A 41 -16.44 3.92 -0.40
C LEU A 41 -17.21 4.95 0.43
N LEU A 42 -16.54 6.02 0.84
CA LEU A 42 -17.07 7.01 1.77
C LEU A 42 -17.72 8.16 1.01
N SER A 43 -18.86 8.64 1.51
CA SER A 43 -19.40 9.92 1.07
C SER A 43 -18.46 11.07 1.49
N ALA A 44 -18.58 12.22 0.83
CA ALA A 44 -17.76 13.40 1.14
C ALA A 44 -17.85 13.81 2.63
N SER A 45 -19.05 13.73 3.23
CA SER A 45 -19.25 14.04 4.64
C SER A 45 -18.64 13.00 5.57
N GLN A 46 -18.74 11.70 5.23
CA GLN A 46 -18.11 10.62 6.01
C GLN A 46 -16.59 10.74 6.00
N LYS A 47 -16.00 11.00 4.82
CA LYS A 47 -14.56 11.23 4.67
C LYS A 47 -14.10 12.43 5.50
N SER A 48 -14.74 13.58 5.34
CA SER A 48 -14.40 14.80 6.09
C SER A 48 -14.50 14.61 7.61
N ASN A 49 -15.55 13.91 8.07
CA ASN A 49 -15.73 13.65 9.51
C ASN A 49 -14.63 12.71 10.05
N LEU A 50 -14.25 11.69 9.28
CA LEU A 50 -13.18 10.77 9.66
C LEU A 50 -11.82 11.49 9.69
N GLU A 51 -11.51 12.29 8.67
CA GLU A 51 -10.29 13.09 8.61
C GLU A 51 -10.16 14.01 9.84
N GLN A 52 -11.20 14.79 10.15
CA GLN A 52 -11.20 15.68 11.32
C GLN A 52 -10.98 14.92 12.63
N LYS A 53 -11.58 13.73 12.78
CA LYS A 53 -11.39 12.89 13.96
C LYS A 53 -9.94 12.42 14.09
N LEU A 54 -9.33 11.98 12.99
CA LEU A 54 -7.95 11.49 12.98
C LEU A 54 -6.95 12.62 13.23
N ILE A 55 -7.16 13.81 12.64
CA ILE A 55 -6.36 15.01 12.89
C ILE A 55 -6.40 15.37 14.38
N LYS A 56 -7.60 15.49 14.95
CA LYS A 56 -7.76 15.82 16.38
C LYS A 56 -7.11 14.78 17.29
N TYR A 57 -7.23 13.49 16.95
CA TYR A 57 -6.58 12.43 17.73
C TYR A 57 -5.05 12.56 17.66
N SER A 58 -4.50 12.83 16.47
CA SER A 58 -3.07 13.03 16.25
C SER A 58 -2.54 14.18 17.11
N ASP A 59 -3.24 15.31 17.13
CA ASP A 59 -2.88 16.48 17.93
C ASP A 59 -2.86 16.18 19.44
N THR A 60 -3.79 15.36 19.92
CA THR A 60 -3.91 15.05 21.36
C THR A 60 -2.98 13.95 21.85
N THR A 61 -2.44 13.11 20.96
CA THR A 61 -1.69 11.90 21.35
C THR A 61 -0.27 11.84 20.80
N SER A 62 0.14 12.82 19.97
CA SER A 62 1.42 12.76 19.24
C SER A 62 1.60 11.49 18.40
N THR A 63 0.49 10.82 18.05
CA THR A 63 0.47 9.66 17.17
C THR A 63 0.03 10.07 15.78
N GLN A 64 0.42 9.31 14.75
CA GLN A 64 -0.08 9.52 13.40
C GLN A 64 -0.89 8.31 12.95
N ILE A 65 -2.15 8.56 12.57
CA ILE A 65 -3.05 7.54 12.06
C ILE A 65 -3.48 7.93 10.65
N VAL A 66 -3.29 7.01 9.71
CA VAL A 66 -3.68 7.17 8.31
C VAL A 66 -4.56 5.98 7.92
N VAL A 67 -5.64 6.26 7.20
CA VAL A 67 -6.57 5.24 6.69
C VAL A 67 -6.51 5.23 5.17
N ALA A 68 -6.16 4.09 4.58
CA ALA A 68 -6.22 3.86 3.14
C ALA A 68 -7.30 2.82 2.82
N ILE A 69 -8.16 3.11 1.84
CA ILE A 69 -9.21 2.21 1.37
C ILE A 69 -8.90 1.88 -0.08
N ILE A 70 -8.74 0.59 -0.37
CA ILE A 70 -8.39 0.05 -1.68
C ILE A 70 -9.41 -1.01 -2.07
N ALA A 71 -9.66 -1.19 -3.37
CA ALA A 71 -10.63 -2.15 -3.87
C ALA A 71 -10.21 -3.62 -3.62
N SER A 72 -8.90 -3.88 -3.65
CA SER A 72 -8.30 -5.21 -3.68
C SER A 72 -6.84 -5.11 -3.22
N THR A 73 -6.31 -6.20 -2.65
CA THR A 73 -4.88 -6.34 -2.33
C THR A 73 -4.09 -6.99 -3.47
N GLU A 74 -4.72 -7.27 -4.61
CA GLU A 74 -4.17 -8.01 -5.75
C GLU A 74 -3.64 -9.40 -5.38
N GLY A 75 -4.23 -10.01 -4.34
CA GLY A 75 -3.79 -11.30 -3.82
C GLY A 75 -2.64 -11.22 -2.80
N GLU A 76 -2.14 -10.03 -2.49
CA GLU A 76 -1.17 -9.84 -1.41
C GLU A 76 -1.79 -10.02 -0.01
N ASN A 77 -0.95 -10.42 0.95
CA ASN A 77 -1.31 -10.41 2.37
C ASN A 77 -1.46 -8.97 2.88
N ILE A 78 -2.64 -8.62 3.40
CA ILE A 78 -2.97 -7.26 3.83
C ILE A 78 -2.04 -6.70 4.92
N ASN A 79 -1.56 -7.53 5.85
CA ASN A 79 -0.66 -7.09 6.91
C ASN A 79 0.70 -6.71 6.35
N TYR A 80 1.20 -7.49 5.39
CA TYR A 80 2.46 -7.23 4.72
C TYR A 80 2.36 -6.02 3.79
N LEU A 81 1.27 -5.91 3.03
CA LEU A 81 0.98 -4.74 2.21
C LEU A 81 0.90 -3.46 3.07
N GLY A 82 0.18 -3.50 4.19
CA GLY A 82 0.09 -2.38 5.13
C GLY A 82 1.46 -1.98 5.71
N ALA A 83 2.32 -2.95 6.05
CA ALA A 83 3.68 -2.67 6.52
C ALA A 83 4.55 -2.02 5.42
N LYS A 84 4.52 -2.56 4.19
CA LYS A 84 5.19 -1.96 3.03
C LYS A 84 4.69 -0.53 2.77
N TRP A 85 3.39 -0.30 2.90
CA TRP A 85 2.78 1.00 2.72
C TRP A 85 3.27 1.99 3.77
N GLY A 86 3.24 1.60 5.04
CA GLY A 86 3.78 2.39 6.14
C GLY A 86 5.26 2.73 5.95
N GLN A 87 6.07 1.79 5.44
CA GLN A 87 7.48 2.03 5.14
C GLN A 87 7.66 2.98 3.95
N ALA A 88 6.96 2.74 2.83
CA ALA A 88 7.04 3.55 1.62
C ALA A 88 6.66 5.01 1.90
N TRP A 89 5.69 5.20 2.80
CA TRP A 89 5.21 6.51 3.19
C TRP A 89 5.97 7.10 4.38
N GLY A 90 6.59 6.29 5.24
CA GLY A 90 7.11 6.61 6.58
C GLY A 90 8.03 7.84 6.75
N ASN A 91 8.44 8.48 5.66
CA ASN A 91 9.02 9.82 5.66
C ASN A 91 8.00 10.95 5.94
N TRP A 92 6.74 10.66 6.28
CA TRP A 92 5.73 11.67 6.68
C TRP A 92 6.23 12.63 7.78
N THR A 93 7.16 12.22 8.63
CA THR A 93 7.71 13.03 9.72
C THR A 93 8.75 14.07 9.30
N SER A 94 9.32 14.01 8.09
CA SER A 94 10.38 14.94 7.68
C SER A 94 9.88 16.32 7.23
N GLU A 95 8.58 16.47 6.93
CA GLU A 95 7.99 17.77 6.56
C GLU A 95 7.65 18.66 7.76
N ARG A 96 7.90 18.18 9.00
CA ARG A 96 7.76 18.96 10.25
C ARG A 96 9.12 19.41 10.81
N ARG A 97 10.01 19.93 9.96
CA ARG A 97 11.12 20.80 10.40
C ARG A 97 11.06 22.14 9.73
#